data_AF-Q5HLL8-F1
#
_entry.id   AF-Q5HLL8-F1
#
_cell.length_a   1.000
_cell.length_b   1.000
_cell.length_c   1.000
_cell.angle_alpha   90.00
_cell.angle_beta   90.00
_cell.angle_gamma   90.00
#
_symmetry.space_group_name_H-M   'P 1'
#
loop_
_entity.id
_entity.type
_entity.pdbx_description
1 polymer ?
#
loop_
_entity_poly.entity_id
_entity_poly.type
_entity_poly.pdbx_seq_one_letter_code
_entity_poly.pdbx_strand_id
1 'polypeptide(L)'
;MKERGKIEKLWREEKYRVLFHDQNAYHSIRTLLKSPTTLGEVKEHITHALTITPTKGSVINAFEHMWGYFKKQCTQYEKQHSRELKALYIENQIDYFELLSFLKNLADKYAVEYLQQSTILNITK
;
A
#
# COMPACT_ATOMS: atom_id res chain seq x y z
N MET A 1 -21.92 11.10 -6.38
CA MET A 1 -21.42 9.73 -6.13
C MET A 1 -22.28 9.09 -5.03
N LYS A 2 -22.88 7.92 -5.29
CA LYS A 2 -23.61 7.15 -4.26
C LYS A 2 -22.68 6.77 -3.10
N GLU A 3 -23.23 6.53 -1.91
CA GLU A 3 -22.43 6.21 -0.72
C GLU A 3 -21.47 5.04 -0.93
N ARG A 4 -21.93 3.96 -1.57
CA ARG A 4 -21.08 2.82 -1.92
C ARG A 4 -19.85 3.20 -2.76
N GLY A 5 -20.01 4.12 -3.71
CA GLY A 5 -18.89 4.61 -4.52
C GLY A 5 -17.86 5.39 -3.69
N LYS A 6 -18.30 6.12 -2.66
CA LYS A 6 -17.39 6.82 -1.73
C LYS A 6 -16.59 5.81 -0.89
N ILE A 7 -17.23 4.74 -0.44
CA ILE A 7 -16.60 3.65 0.30
C ILE A 7 -15.55 2.94 -0.55
N GLU A 8 -15.89 2.59 -1.80
CA GLU A 8 -14.98 1.93 -2.73
C GLU A 8 -13.79 2.80 -3.10
N LYS A 9 -14.02 4.11 -3.28
CA LYS A 9 -12.94 5.08 -3.49
C LYS A 9 -12.01 5.15 -2.28
N LEU A 10 -12.56 5.35 -1.08
CA LEU A 10 -11.77 5.40 0.16
C LEU A 10 -10.94 4.13 0.34
N TRP A 11 -11.57 2.96 0.18
CA TRP A 11 -10.86 1.69 0.33
C TRP A 11 -9.77 1.52 -0.73
N ARG A 12 -10.03 1.89 -1.99
CA ARG A 12 -9.01 1.85 -3.05
C ARG A 12 -7.76 2.64 -2.66
N GLU A 13 -7.95 3.85 -2.14
CA GLU A 13 -6.87 4.78 -1.80
C GLU A 13 -6.07 4.30 -0.58
N GLU A 14 -6.76 3.78 0.45
CA GLU A 14 -6.16 3.47 1.76
C GLU A 14 -5.69 2.02 1.95
N LYS A 15 -6.14 1.06 1.13
CA LYS A 15 -5.93 -0.37 1.43
C LYS A 15 -4.46 -0.77 1.59
N TYR A 16 -3.54 -0.16 0.84
CA TYR A 16 -2.10 -0.49 0.97
C TYR A 16 -1.46 0.19 2.17
N ARG A 17 -1.97 1.36 2.56
CA ARG A 17 -1.60 1.99 3.82
C ARG A 17 -2.06 1.13 5.00
N VAL A 18 -3.30 0.66 4.98
CA VAL A 18 -3.78 -0.31 5.99
C VAL A 18 -2.91 -1.57 5.99
N LEU A 19 -2.63 -2.16 4.84
CA LEU A 19 -1.79 -3.37 4.75
C LEU A 19 -0.37 -3.16 5.28
N PHE A 20 0.19 -1.96 5.08
CA PHE A 20 1.49 -1.57 5.58
C PHE A 20 1.54 -1.53 7.12
N HIS A 21 0.45 -1.12 7.75
CA HIS A 21 0.31 -1.12 9.21
C HIS A 21 -0.05 -2.51 9.76
N ASP A 22 -1.10 -3.13 9.24
CA ASP A 22 -1.58 -4.42 9.75
C ASP A 22 -2.34 -5.24 8.69
N GLN A 23 -1.89 -6.47 8.48
CA GLN A 23 -2.53 -7.41 7.57
C GLN A 23 -3.90 -7.87 8.10
N ASN A 24 -4.08 -8.01 9.41
CA ASN A 24 -5.36 -8.48 9.95
C ASN A 24 -6.46 -7.43 9.75
N ALA A 25 -6.16 -6.16 9.99
CA ALA A 25 -7.06 -5.03 9.71
C ALA A 25 -7.42 -4.96 8.23
N TYR A 26 -6.46 -5.18 7.32
CA TYR A 26 -6.74 -5.27 5.89
C TYR A 26 -7.77 -6.35 5.56
N HIS A 27 -7.66 -7.55 6.15
CA HIS A 27 -8.61 -8.64 5.96
C HIS A 27 -9.96 -8.37 6.61
N SER A 28 -9.96 -7.73 7.78
CA SER A 28 -11.17 -7.31 8.50
C SER A 28 -11.99 -6.33 7.65
N ILE A 29 -11.37 -5.27 7.12
CA ILE A 29 -12.04 -4.31 6.24
C ILE A 29 -12.53 -4.98 4.95
N ARG A 30 -11.73 -5.87 4.33
CA ARG A 30 -12.20 -6.64 3.17
C ARG A 30 -13.44 -7.48 3.47
N THR A 31 -13.59 -7.95 4.69
CA THR A 31 -14.75 -8.72 5.12
C THR A 31 -15.95 -7.80 5.38
N LEU A 32 -15.74 -6.68 6.08
CA LEU A 32 -16.74 -5.63 6.30
C LEU A 32 -17.38 -5.17 4.97
N LEU A 33 -16.55 -4.94 3.95
CA LEU A 33 -16.99 -4.44 2.64
C LEU A 33 -17.87 -5.40 1.83
N LYS A 34 -18.00 -6.68 2.26
CA LYS A 34 -18.90 -7.67 1.64
C LYS A 34 -20.35 -7.52 2.08
N SER A 35 -20.61 -6.80 3.16
CA SER A 35 -21.95 -6.53 3.69
C SER A 35 -22.33 -5.05 3.51
N PRO A 36 -23.61 -4.69 3.65
CA PRO A 36 -24.00 -3.29 3.79
C PRO A 36 -23.21 -2.65 4.94
N THR A 37 -22.48 -1.58 4.64
CA THR A 37 -21.68 -0.81 5.60
C THR A 37 -21.71 0.66 5.19
N THR A 38 -21.47 1.52 6.17
CA THR A 38 -21.45 2.98 6.01
C THR A 38 -20.04 3.48 5.76
N LEU A 39 -19.95 4.70 5.24
CA LEU A 39 -18.65 5.36 5.10
C LEU A 39 -17.96 5.59 6.47
N GLY A 40 -18.74 5.80 7.54
CA GLY A 40 -18.24 6.02 8.89
C GLY A 40 -17.51 4.80 9.46
N GLU A 41 -18.15 3.63 9.39
CA GLU A 41 -17.58 2.37 9.87
C GLU A 41 -16.24 2.08 9.17
N VAL A 42 -16.19 2.19 7.84
CA VAL A 42 -14.95 1.93 7.09
C VAL A 42 -13.83 2.89 7.50
N LYS A 43 -14.14 4.17 7.74
CA LYS A 43 -13.15 5.16 8.22
C LYS A 43 -12.64 4.83 9.62
N GLU A 44 -13.51 4.37 10.52
CA GLU A 44 -13.13 3.97 11.87
C GLU A 44 -12.15 2.79 11.84
N HIS A 45 -12.46 1.75 11.08
CA HIS A 45 -11.57 0.60 10.89
C HIS A 45 -10.22 0.99 10.29
N ILE A 46 -10.20 1.88 9.29
CA ILE A 46 -8.95 2.40 8.72
C ILE A 46 -8.16 3.16 9.79
N THR A 47 -8.81 4.09 10.51
CA THR A 47 -8.15 4.92 11.53
C THR A 47 -7.52 4.03 12.61
N HIS A 48 -8.24 3.02 13.08
CA HIS A 48 -7.72 2.05 14.04
C HIS A 48 -6.49 1.30 13.49
N ALA A 49 -6.55 0.82 12.24
CA ALA A 49 -5.40 0.15 11.61
C ALA A 49 -4.15 1.03 11.58
N LEU A 50 -4.32 2.33 11.29
CA LEU A 50 -3.21 3.28 11.21
C LEU A 50 -2.55 3.61 12.57
N THR A 51 -3.20 3.26 13.70
CA THR A 51 -2.57 3.39 15.03
C THR A 51 -1.56 2.28 15.34
N ILE A 52 -1.57 1.19 14.56
CA ILE A 52 -0.68 0.06 14.75
C ILE A 52 0.68 0.40 14.15
N THR A 53 1.76 0.31 14.94
CA THR A 53 3.10 0.55 14.42
C THR A 53 3.46 -0.50 13.36
N PRO A 54 3.87 -0.09 12.14
CA PRO A 54 4.30 -1.00 11.10
C PRO A 54 5.44 -1.90 11.58
N THR A 55 5.34 -3.19 11.30
CA THR A 55 6.43 -4.14 11.52
C THR A 55 7.24 -4.29 10.23
N LYS A 56 8.50 -4.72 10.34
CA LYS A 56 9.30 -5.07 9.16
C LYS A 56 8.56 -6.02 8.20
N GLY A 57 7.86 -7.00 8.75
CA GLY A 57 7.06 -7.95 7.99
C GLY A 57 5.89 -7.30 7.24
N SER A 58 5.13 -6.42 7.90
CA SER A 58 3.99 -5.73 7.27
C SER A 58 4.45 -4.74 6.19
N VAL A 59 5.57 -4.06 6.40
CA VAL A 59 6.19 -3.19 5.39
C VAL A 59 6.61 -3.98 4.15
N ILE A 60 7.33 -5.10 4.33
CA ILE A 60 7.73 -5.95 3.21
C ILE A 60 6.51 -6.50 2.48
N ASN A 61 5.49 -6.93 3.21
CA ASN A 61 4.26 -7.46 2.63
C ASN A 61 3.57 -6.39 1.75
N ALA A 62 3.39 -5.18 2.26
CA ALA A 62 2.80 -4.08 1.49
C ALA A 62 3.65 -3.72 0.26
N PHE A 63 4.98 -3.67 0.42
CA PHE A 63 5.92 -3.47 -0.70
C PHE A 63 5.76 -4.52 -1.79
N GLU A 64 5.73 -5.82 -1.44
CA GLU A 64 5.61 -6.90 -2.41
C GLU A 64 4.26 -6.91 -3.13
N HIS A 65 3.18 -6.57 -2.42
CA HIS A 65 1.86 -6.41 -3.00
C HIS A 65 1.82 -5.29 -4.06
N MET A 66 2.41 -4.13 -3.76
CA MET A 66 2.49 -3.02 -4.71
C MET A 66 3.48 -3.32 -5.84
N TRP A 67 4.62 -3.94 -5.55
CA TRP A 67 5.60 -4.40 -6.55
C TRP A 67 4.97 -5.33 -7.60
N GLY A 68 3.97 -6.11 -7.22
CA GLY A 68 3.20 -6.98 -8.12
C GLY A 68 2.67 -6.31 -9.38
N TYR A 69 2.35 -5.00 -9.32
CA TYR A 69 1.83 -4.25 -10.47
C TYR A 69 2.85 -4.05 -11.59
N PHE A 70 4.15 -4.05 -11.27
CA PHE A 70 5.19 -3.71 -12.24
C PHE A 70 5.88 -4.92 -12.87
N LYS A 71 5.67 -6.13 -12.32
CA LYS A 71 6.45 -7.35 -12.68
C LYS A 71 6.49 -7.66 -14.19
N LYS A 72 5.42 -7.34 -14.92
CA LYS A 72 5.28 -7.63 -16.37
C LYS A 72 5.95 -6.59 -17.29
N GLN A 73 6.28 -5.41 -16.78
CA GLN A 73 6.73 -4.26 -17.57
C GLN A 73 8.05 -3.65 -17.10
N CYS A 74 8.51 -4.02 -15.90
CA CYS A 74 9.83 -3.61 -15.40
C CYS A 74 10.98 -4.20 -16.21
N THR A 75 12.00 -3.37 -16.40
CA THR A 75 13.31 -3.74 -16.90
C THR A 75 14.02 -4.73 -15.97
N GLN A 76 15.05 -5.41 -16.48
CA GLN A 76 15.87 -6.28 -15.64
C GLN A 76 16.56 -5.49 -14.50
N TYR A 77 16.97 -4.26 -14.78
CA TYR A 77 17.56 -3.36 -13.79
C TYR A 77 16.59 -3.06 -12.65
N GLU A 78 15.35 -2.66 -12.93
CA GLU A 78 14.36 -2.37 -11.87
C GLU A 78 14.00 -3.61 -11.06
N LYS A 79 13.95 -4.79 -11.70
CA LYS A 79 13.74 -6.06 -10.99
C LYS A 79 14.89 -6.34 -10.03
N GLN A 80 16.12 -6.09 -10.45
CA GLN A 80 17.30 -6.25 -9.61
C GLN A 80 17.28 -5.24 -8.45
N HIS A 81 17.06 -3.96 -8.76
CA HIS A 81 17.01 -2.89 -7.77
C HIS A 81 15.92 -3.10 -6.72
N SER A 82 14.74 -3.59 -7.11
CA SER A 82 13.66 -3.97 -6.18
C SER A 82 14.13 -5.03 -5.17
N ARG A 83 14.90 -6.03 -5.61
CA ARG A 83 15.44 -7.08 -4.73
C ARG A 83 16.49 -6.52 -3.77
N GLU A 84 17.36 -5.66 -4.27
CA GLU A 84 18.41 -5.00 -3.47
C GLU A 84 17.81 -4.12 -2.38
N LEU A 85 16.86 -3.24 -2.73
CA LEU A 85 16.17 -2.40 -1.77
C LEU A 85 15.47 -3.24 -0.68
N LYS A 86 14.78 -4.31 -1.06
CA LYS A 86 14.17 -5.22 -0.08
C LYS A 86 15.22 -5.83 0.86
N ALA A 87 16.36 -6.28 0.35
CA ALA A 87 17.44 -6.85 1.16
C ALA A 87 18.03 -5.83 2.13
N LEU A 88 18.35 -4.63 1.64
CA LEU A 88 18.87 -3.52 2.46
C LEU A 88 17.89 -3.15 3.58
N TYR A 89 16.59 -3.10 3.30
CA TYR A 89 15.57 -2.84 4.32
C TYR A 89 15.50 -3.97 5.37
N ILE A 90 15.58 -5.24 4.95
CA ILE A 90 15.62 -6.38 5.87
C ILE A 90 16.81 -6.30 6.82
N GLU A 91 17.96 -5.85 6.31
CA GLU A 91 19.20 -5.68 7.07
C GLU A 91 19.24 -4.37 7.89
N ASN A 92 18.17 -3.56 7.86
CA ASN A 92 18.06 -2.24 8.49
C ASN A 92 19.09 -1.22 7.98
N GLN A 93 19.57 -1.36 6.74
CA GLN A 93 20.49 -0.42 6.13
C GLN A 93 19.78 0.81 5.54
N ILE A 94 18.48 0.71 5.27
CA ILE A 94 17.62 1.78 4.77
C ILE A 94 16.29 1.82 5.51
N ASP A 95 15.63 2.97 5.47
CA ASP A 95 14.26 3.14 5.96
C ASP A 95 13.22 2.67 4.92
N TYR A 96 11.99 2.39 5.35
CA TYR A 96 10.90 2.03 4.45
C TYR A 96 10.58 3.13 3.43
N PHE A 97 10.93 4.39 3.72
CA PHE A 97 10.77 5.52 2.81
C PHE A 97 11.45 5.29 1.45
N GLU A 98 12.61 4.61 1.42
CA GLU A 98 13.31 4.28 0.18
C GLU A 98 12.52 3.26 -0.66
N LEU A 99 11.88 2.28 0.00
CA LEU A 99 11.00 1.32 -0.67
C LEU A 99 9.79 2.03 -1.31
N LEU A 100 9.15 2.92 -0.56
CA LEU A 100 7.97 3.66 -1.03
C LEU A 100 8.34 4.66 -2.14
N SER A 101 9.49 5.33 -2.03
CA SER A 101 10.02 6.23 -3.06
C SER A 101 10.27 5.51 -4.37
N PHE A 102 10.88 4.33 -4.32
CA PHE A 102 11.06 3.49 -5.50
C PHE A 102 9.72 3.12 -6.15
N LEU A 103 8.74 2.63 -5.37
CA LEU A 103 7.43 2.26 -5.90
C LEU A 103 6.68 3.47 -6.47
N LYS A 104 6.77 4.64 -5.85
CA LYS A 104 6.18 5.89 -6.35
C LYS A 104 6.76 6.26 -7.72
N ASN A 105 8.08 6.26 -7.85
CA ASN A 105 8.75 6.56 -9.12
C ASN A 105 8.32 5.60 -10.24
N LEU A 106 8.14 4.31 -9.92
CA LEU A 106 7.63 3.35 -10.88
C LEU A 106 6.15 3.56 -11.21
N ALA A 107 5.31 3.87 -10.22
CA ALA A 107 3.90 4.19 -10.43
C ALA A 107 3.75 5.36 -11.41
N ASP A 108 4.61 6.38 -11.27
CA ASP A 108 4.65 7.55 -12.16
C ASP A 108 5.21 7.20 -13.54
N LYS A 109 6.36 6.53 -13.62
CA LYS A 109 7.00 6.12 -14.87
C LYS A 109 6.07 5.29 -15.77
N TYR A 110 5.28 4.43 -15.15
CA TYR A 110 4.46 3.46 -15.84
C TYR A 110 2.96 3.81 -15.86
N ALA A 111 2.58 4.98 -15.34
CA ALA A 111 1.19 5.41 -15.22
C ALA A 111 0.28 4.34 -14.58
N VAL A 112 0.75 3.73 -13.48
CA VAL A 112 -0.07 2.79 -12.71
C VAL A 112 -1.02 3.59 -11.83
N GLU A 113 -2.09 4.10 -12.44
CA GLU A 113 -3.08 5.01 -11.82
C GLU A 113 -3.55 4.52 -10.45
N TYR A 114 -3.74 3.21 -10.33
CA TYR A 114 -4.18 2.57 -9.09
C TYR A 114 -3.24 2.84 -7.91
N LEU A 115 -1.92 2.82 -8.15
CA LEU A 115 -0.91 3.09 -7.13
C LEU A 115 -0.66 4.59 -6.98
N GLN A 116 -0.75 5.37 -8.06
CA GLN A 116 -0.65 6.84 -7.99
C GLN A 116 -1.75 7.47 -7.13
N GLN A 117 -2.92 6.83 -7.03
CA GLN A 117 -4.01 7.25 -6.15
C GLN A 117 -3.90 6.69 -4.72
N SER A 118 -2.91 5.84 -4.42
CA SER A 118 -2.79 5.23 -3.09
C SER A 118 -2.10 6.17 -2.11
N THR A 119 -2.73 6.37 -0.95
CA THR A 119 -2.26 7.33 0.07
C THR A 119 -0.90 6.98 0.65
N ILE A 120 -0.51 5.70 0.67
CA ILE A 120 0.81 5.26 1.14
C ILE A 120 1.95 5.80 0.25
N LEU A 121 1.69 6.15 -1.01
CA LEU A 121 2.68 6.71 -1.93
C LEU A 121 2.62 8.25 -2.02
N ASN A 122 1.75 8.90 -1.26
CA ASN A 122 1.70 10.36 -1.12
C ASN A 122 2.79 10.86 -0.14
N ILE A 123 4.03 10.45 -0.39
CA ILE A 123 5.19 10.86 0.38
C ILE A 123 5.76 12.15 -0.20
N THR A 124 5.95 13.15 0.67
CA THR A 124 6.72 14.36 0.39
C THR A 124 8.06 14.22 1.09
N LYS A 125 9.15 14.54 0.39
CA LYS A 125 10.47 14.67 1.02
C LYS A 125 10.47 15.80 2.04
#